data_AF-A0A348SCT7-F1
#
_entry.id   AF-A0A348SCT7-F1
#
_cell.length_a   1.000
_cell.length_b   1.000
_cell.length_c   1.000
_cell.angle_alpha   90.00
_cell.angle_beta   90.00
_cell.angle_gamma   90.00
#
_symmetry.space_group_name_H-M   'P 1'
#
loop_
_entity.id
_entity.type
_entity.pdbx_description
1 polymer ?
#
loop_
_entity_poly.entity_id
_entity_poly.type
_entity_poly.pdbx_seq_one_letter_code
_entity_poly.pdbx_strand_id
1 'polypeptide(L)' 'GGTGGGIVATEEEYWERVQSGLRASPIRQVMIERCLVGWQEIEYEVMRDA' A
#
# COMPACT_ATOMS: atom_id res chain seq x y z
N GLY A 1 4.63 7.81 -3.97
CA GLY A 1 3.26 8.35 -3.84
C GLY A 1 2.46 7.42 -2.96
N GLY A 2 2.21 7.81 -1.70
CA GLY A 2 1.73 6.89 -0.65
C GLY A 2 0.42 7.31 0.00
N THR A 3 -0.36 8.17 -0.63
CA THR A 3 -1.58 8.73 -0.03
C THR A 3 -2.66 7.65 0.05
N GLY A 4 -2.79 7.01 1.22
CA GLY A 4 -3.76 5.96 1.52
C GLY A 4 -3.17 4.62 1.96
N GLY A 5 -1.86 4.41 1.80
CA GLY A 5 -1.18 3.18 2.22
C GLY A 5 -0.71 3.22 3.67
N GLY A 6 -0.43 2.05 4.25
CA GLY A 6 0.26 1.93 5.53
C GLY A 6 0.20 0.53 6.13
N ILE A 7 1.00 0.33 7.18
CA ILE A 7 1.06 -0.93 7.93
C ILE A 7 0.06 -0.83 9.08
N VAL A 8 -0.60 -1.94 9.37
CA VAL A 8 -1.55 -2.12 10.48
C VAL A 8 -1.10 -3.35 11.28
N ALA A 9 -1.28 -3.31 12.60
CA ALA A 9 -0.86 -4.37 13.51
C ALA A 9 -2.04 -5.13 14.12
N THR A 10 -3.22 -4.53 14.14
CA THR A 10 -4.45 -5.15 14.67
C THR A 10 -5.57 -5.21 13.65
N GLU A 11 -6.58 -6.02 13.94
CA GLU A 11 -7.77 -6.14 13.09
C GLU A 11 -8.62 -4.87 13.09
N GLU A 12 -8.71 -4.16 14.23
CA GLU A 12 -9.43 -2.89 14.29
C GLU A 12 -8.79 -1.83 13.38
N GLU A 13 -7.46 -1.68 13.47
CA GLU A 13 -6.69 -0.76 12.62
C GLU A 13 -6.82 -1.13 11.13
N TYR A 14 -6.85 -2.44 10.82
CA TYR A 14 -7.07 -2.94 9.48
C TYR A 14 -8.39 -2.45 8.89
N TRP A 15 -9.50 -2.61 9.62
CA TRP A 15 -10.82 -2.20 9.13
C TRP A 15 -10.92 -0.69 8.93
N GLU A 16 -10.41 0.10 9.87
CA GLU A 16 -10.38 1.56 9.74
C GLU A 16 -9.57 2.01 8.51
N ARG A 17 -8.40 1.38 8.30
CA ARG A 17 -7.52 1.69 7.18
C ARG A 17 -8.14 1.33 5.84
N VAL A 18 -8.70 0.13 5.70
CA VAL A 18 -9.35 -0.33 4.48
C VAL A 18 -10.50 0.60 4.11
N GLN A 19 -11.34 0.98 5.07
CA GLN A 19 -12.45 1.90 4.81
C GLN A 19 -11.96 3.28 4.37
N SER A 20 -10.88 3.79 4.97
CA SER A 20 -10.26 5.05 4.56
C SER A 20 -9.68 4.96 3.14
N GLY A 21 -8.93 3.90 2.84
CA GLY A 21 -8.35 3.65 1.53
C GLY A 21 -9.40 3.53 0.43
N LEU A 22 -10.51 2.84 0.70
CA LEU A 22 -11.64 2.71 -0.24
C LEU A 22 -12.33 4.05 -0.52
N ARG A 23 -12.40 4.96 0.46
CA ARG A 23 -12.93 6.33 0.25
C ARG A 23 -11.97 7.22 -0.54
N ALA A 24 -10.67 7.04 -0.36
CA ALA A 24 -9.64 7.81 -1.06
C ALA A 24 -9.42 7.32 -2.51
N SER A 25 -9.63 6.02 -2.76
CA SER A 25 -9.41 5.38 -4.05
C SER A 25 -10.48 5.80 -5.09
N PRO A 26 -10.10 6.42 -6.22
CA PRO A 26 -11.05 6.79 -7.27
C PRO A 26 -11.79 5.60 -7.89
N ILE A 27 -11.19 4.41 -7.80
CA ILE A 27 -11.75 3.15 -8.31
C ILE A 27 -12.33 2.26 -7.21
N ARG A 28 -12.38 2.76 -5.96
CA ARG A 28 -12.93 2.05 -4.80
C ARG A 28 -12.27 0.68 -4.57
N GLN A 29 -10.95 0.61 -4.72
CA GLN A 29 -10.15 -0.59 -4.46
C GLN A 29 -8.95 -0.28 -3.59
N VAL A 30 -8.53 -1.28 -2.80
CA VAL A 30 -7.29 -1.29 -2.01
C VAL A 30 -6.57 -2.62 -2.22
N MET A 31 -5.24 -2.60 -2.13
CA MET A 31 -4.40 -3.79 -2.16
C MET A 31 -3.89 -4.09 -0.75
N ILE A 32 -3.88 -5.37 -0.38
CA ILE A 32 -3.43 -5.84 0.94
C ILE A 32 -2.34 -6.88 0.71
N GLU A 33 -1.22 -6.70 1.38
CA GLU A 33 -0.06 -7.58 1.26
C GLU A 33 0.48 -7.97 2.63
N ARG A 34 1.28 -9.03 2.69
CA ARG A 34 2.00 -9.38 3.91
C ARG A 34 3.02 -8.30 4.22
N CYS A 35 3.14 -7.97 5.50
CA CYS A 35 4.13 -7.00 5.97
C CYS A 35 5.56 -7.51 5.70
N LEU A 36 6.36 -6.72 4.99
CA LEU A 36 7.76 -6.99 4.68
C LEU A 36 8.72 -6.10 5.49
N VAL A 37 8.27 -5.55 6.61
CA VAL A 37 9.13 -4.76 7.51
C VAL A 37 10.40 -5.54 7.84
N GLY A 38 11.54 -4.87 7.73
CA GLY A 38 12.86 -5.45 7.97
C GLY A 38 13.53 -6.06 6.73
N TRP A 39 12.83 -6.10 5.58
CA TRP A 39 13.45 -6.46 4.32
C TRP A 39 14.20 -5.28 3.72
N GLN A 40 15.20 -5.57 2.87
CA GLN A 40 15.87 -4.53 2.09
C GLN A 40 14.94 -4.08 0.96
N GLU A 41 14.70 -2.78 0.88
CA GLU A 41 14.02 -2.14 -0.24
C GLU A 41 15.06 -1.70 -1.28
N ILE A 42 14.83 -2.04 -2.55
CA ILE A 42 15.75 -1.72 -3.66
C ILE A 42 14.93 -1.13 -4.79
N GLU A 43 15.35 0.05 -5.26
CA GLU A 43 14.73 0.75 -6.39
C GLU A 43 15.73 0.83 -7.55
N TYR A 44 15.23 0.61 -8.76
CA TYR A 44 16.01 0.68 -9.98
C TYR A 44 15.38 1.65 -10.96
N GLU A 45 16.19 2.52 -11.54
CA GLU A 45 15.81 3.32 -12.70
C GLU A 45 16.14 2.52 -13.97
N VAL A 46 15.15 2.34 -14.85
CA VAL A 46 15.25 1.48 -16.03
C VAL A 46 14.99 2.30 -17.29
N MET A 47 15.79 2.08 -18.34
CA MET A 47 15.58 2.64 -19.68
C MET A 47 15.17 1.52 -20.65
N ARG A 48 14.24 1.83 -21.56
CA ARG A 48 13.77 0.90 -22.61
C ARG A 48 13.80 1.60 -23.97
N ASP A 49 14.29 0.92 -24.99
CA ASP A 49 14.22 1.34 -26.40
C ASP A 49 12.88 0.91 -27.06
N ALA A 50 12.70 1.32 -28.32
CA ALA A 50 11.45 1.13 -29.10
C ALA A 50 11.45 -0.15 -29.92
#